data_AF-A0A9X8WIC5-F1
#
_entry.id   AF-A0A9X8WIC5-F1
#
_cell.length_a   1.000
_cell.length_b   1.000
_cell.length_c   1.000
_cell.angle_alpha   90.00
_cell.angle_beta   90.00
_cell.angle_gamma   90.00
#
_symmetry.space_group_name_H-M   'P 1'
#
loop_
_entity.id
_entity.type
_entity.pdbx_description
1 polymer ?
#
loop_
_entity_poly.entity_id
_entity_poly.type
_entity_poly.pdbx_seq_one_letter_code
_entity_poly.pdbx_strand_id
1 'polypeptide(L)'
;MARQSREAPDNLFGISDPAQLERIAGSLATQRLGELETGPPLTEFTRESLLRTHRYLMQDIYPWAGDIRTEEVGAMGMAMCRAQYVDTELDRVMSRIAKLPPSSSEIESAVRTVADHWSELTIVHPFRDGNSRTQRYFFDQMLRAAGWAVDWTRIDAAEAHAARYVGAATADPSFLAQVLRPGVFVPTDLPDGSGSLSETQGQRAGAAEVFHRMMEFRRAHPGVAWSPESH
;
A
#
# COMPACT_ATOMS: atom_id res chain seq x y z
N MET A 1 1.46 -20.25 -11.58
CA MET A 1 0.78 -19.94 -10.30
C MET A 1 1.86 -19.77 -9.25
N ALA A 2 2.08 -18.55 -8.76
CA ALA A 2 3.02 -18.33 -7.67
C ALA A 2 2.46 -19.02 -6.42
N ARG A 3 3.09 -20.14 -6.01
CA ARG A 3 2.84 -20.74 -4.70
C ARG A 3 3.20 -19.66 -3.67
N GLN A 4 2.28 -19.29 -2.79
CA GLN A 4 2.72 -18.77 -1.49
C GLN A 4 3.66 -19.85 -0.91
N SER A 5 4.92 -19.48 -0.73
CA SER A 5 5.88 -20.29 -0.01
C SER A 5 5.25 -20.72 1.30
N ARG A 6 5.13 -22.03 1.54
CA ARG A 6 4.72 -22.57 2.86
C ARG A 6 5.80 -22.33 3.93
N GLU A 7 6.96 -21.84 3.52
CA GLU A 7 8.11 -21.60 4.38
C GLU A 7 8.25 -20.10 4.66
N ALA A 8 8.57 -19.79 5.92
CA ALA A 8 8.90 -18.45 6.36
C ALA A 8 10.14 -17.95 5.61
N PRO A 9 10.15 -16.71 5.08
CA PRO A 9 11.35 -16.14 4.47
C PRO A 9 12.48 -15.97 5.48
N ASP A 10 13.71 -15.89 4.96
CA ASP A 10 14.91 -15.56 5.74
C ASP A 10 14.67 -14.33 6.60
N ASN A 11 14.95 -14.46 7.90
CA ASN A 11 14.74 -13.43 8.91
C ASN A 11 15.84 -13.47 9.97
N LEU A 12 16.05 -12.34 10.64
CA LEU A 12 17.14 -12.14 11.60
C LEU A 12 17.02 -12.99 12.87
N PHE A 13 15.86 -13.62 13.10
CA PHE A 13 15.56 -14.42 14.28
C PHE A 13 15.59 -15.93 14.01
N GLY A 14 15.79 -16.37 12.76
CA GLY A 14 15.74 -17.79 12.39
C GLY A 14 14.37 -18.44 12.60
N ILE A 15 13.28 -17.66 12.58
CA ILE A 15 11.91 -18.16 12.78
C ILE A 15 11.46 -18.93 11.54
N SER A 16 11.03 -20.19 11.72
CA SER A 16 10.51 -21.03 10.63
C SER A 16 8.98 -21.08 10.57
N ASP A 17 8.26 -20.75 11.64
CA ASP A 17 6.79 -20.67 11.66
C ASP A 17 6.32 -19.37 10.99
N PRO A 18 5.63 -19.43 9.84
CA PRO A 18 5.16 -18.23 9.13
C PRO A 18 4.19 -17.39 9.97
N ALA A 19 3.34 -18.01 10.79
CA ALA A 19 2.37 -17.28 11.60
C ALA A 19 3.06 -16.53 12.74
N GLN A 20 4.06 -17.14 13.37
CA GLN A 20 4.91 -16.45 14.35
C GLN A 20 5.71 -15.32 13.70
N LEU A 21 6.29 -15.56 12.53
CA LEU A 21 7.05 -14.54 11.82
C LEU A 21 6.16 -13.34 11.45
N GLU A 22 4.96 -13.56 10.93
CA GLU A 22 4.02 -12.48 10.58
C GLU A 22 3.67 -11.62 11.79
N ARG A 23 3.41 -12.23 12.96
CA ARG A 23 3.12 -11.48 14.20
C ARG A 23 4.29 -10.60 14.62
N ILE A 24 5.51 -11.14 14.63
CA ILE A 24 6.71 -10.40 15.04
C ILE A 24 7.05 -9.31 14.03
N ALA A 25 7.03 -9.64 12.73
CA ALA A 25 7.24 -8.69 11.65
C ALA A 25 6.21 -7.55 11.70
N GLY A 26 4.95 -7.85 12.00
CA GLY A 26 3.89 -6.88 12.20
C GLY A 26 4.21 -5.93 13.36
N SER A 27 4.53 -6.48 14.53
CA SER A 27 4.83 -5.69 15.74
C SER A 27 6.02 -4.76 15.55
N LEU A 28 7.14 -5.27 15.02
CA LEU A 28 8.35 -4.47 14.79
C LEU A 28 8.11 -3.38 13.76
N ALA A 29 7.42 -3.70 12.66
CA ALA A 29 7.10 -2.70 11.64
C ALA A 29 6.14 -1.62 12.16
N THR A 30 5.17 -1.96 13.02
CA THR A 30 4.27 -0.98 13.65
C THR A 30 5.04 -0.03 14.56
N GLN A 31 6.03 -0.52 15.32
CA GLN A 31 6.90 0.35 16.12
C GLN A 31 7.67 1.34 15.23
N ARG A 32 8.34 0.85 14.18
CA ARG A 32 9.05 1.71 13.22
C ARG A 32 8.14 2.70 12.51
N LEU A 33 6.90 2.31 12.25
CA LEU A 33 5.93 3.20 11.64
C LEU A 33 5.56 4.36 12.57
N GLY A 34 5.35 4.11 13.87
CA GLY A 34 5.12 5.17 14.85
C GLY A 34 6.31 6.14 14.97
N GLU A 35 7.54 5.63 14.85
CA GLU A 35 8.75 6.46 14.78
C GLU A 35 8.76 7.35 13.52
N LEU A 36 8.34 6.84 12.36
CA LEU A 36 8.21 7.64 11.14
C LEU A 36 7.11 8.71 11.23
N GLU A 37 5.97 8.39 11.84
CA GLU A 37 4.86 9.35 12.01
C GLU A 37 5.22 10.54 12.91
N THR A 38 6.09 10.33 13.88
CA THR A 38 6.55 11.37 14.81
C THR A 38 7.86 12.04 14.37
N GLY A 39 8.53 11.47 13.36
CA GLY A 39 9.76 11.97 12.79
C GLY A 39 9.55 13.03 11.69
N PRO A 40 10.63 13.45 11.02
CA PRO A 40 10.54 14.33 9.87
C PRO A 40 9.70 13.69 8.75
N PRO A 41 8.76 14.43 8.15
CA PRO A 41 7.90 13.88 7.11
C PRO A 41 8.70 13.54 5.86
N LEU A 42 8.20 12.56 5.09
CA LEU A 42 8.76 12.27 3.78
C LEU A 42 8.33 13.35 2.79
N THR A 43 9.29 14.06 2.21
CA THR A 43 9.05 15.16 1.26
C THR A 43 9.44 14.84 -0.18
N GLU A 44 10.15 13.72 -0.40
CA GLU A 44 10.60 13.28 -1.72
C GLU A 44 10.03 11.89 -2.04
N PHE A 45 9.42 11.74 -3.22
CA PHE A 45 8.76 10.51 -3.64
C PHE A 45 9.52 9.86 -4.79
N THR A 46 10.74 9.38 -4.49
CA THR A 46 11.64 8.73 -5.45
C THR A 46 11.78 7.24 -5.15
N ARG A 47 12.47 6.55 -6.06
CA ARG A 47 12.89 5.17 -5.83
C ARG A 47 13.69 5.03 -4.54
N GLU A 48 14.68 5.91 -4.33
CA GLU A 48 15.56 5.88 -3.16
C GLU A 48 14.79 6.08 -1.86
N SER A 49 13.82 6.99 -1.84
CA SER A 49 13.00 7.18 -0.65
C SER A 49 12.09 5.98 -0.39
N LEU A 50 11.51 5.35 -1.42
CA LEU A 50 10.74 4.11 -1.27
C LEU A 50 11.60 2.97 -0.68
N LEU A 51 12.80 2.74 -1.21
CA LEU A 51 13.72 1.70 -0.72
C LEU A 51 14.17 2.00 0.72
N ARG A 52 14.46 3.27 1.04
CA ARG A 52 14.82 3.72 2.40
C ARG A 52 13.68 3.52 3.38
N THR A 53 12.45 3.86 3.01
CA THR A 53 11.25 3.60 3.83
C THR A 53 11.08 2.12 4.08
N HIS A 54 11.21 1.28 3.05
CA HIS A 54 11.12 -0.16 3.23
C HIS A 54 12.22 -0.70 4.15
N ARG A 55 13.47 -0.25 3.96
CA ARG A 55 14.57 -0.58 4.85
C ARG A 55 14.23 -0.23 6.29
N TYR A 56 13.82 1.00 6.54
CA TYR A 56 13.53 1.47 7.90
C TYR A 56 12.44 0.65 8.59
N LEU A 57 11.36 0.34 7.87
CA LEU A 57 10.23 -0.42 8.41
C LEU A 57 10.59 -1.90 8.66
N MET A 58 11.45 -2.49 7.84
CA MET A 58 11.71 -3.94 7.84
C MET A 58 13.09 -4.35 8.39
N GLN A 59 13.97 -3.40 8.73
CA GLN A 59 15.37 -3.67 9.11
C GLN A 59 15.54 -4.56 10.34
N ASP A 60 14.58 -4.56 11.26
CA ASP A 60 14.68 -5.37 12.49
C ASP A 60 14.24 -6.81 12.27
N ILE A 61 13.63 -7.13 11.13
CA ILE A 61 13.08 -8.47 10.85
C ILE A 61 13.79 -9.17 9.70
N TYR A 62 14.11 -8.44 8.63
CA TYR A 62 14.59 -9.03 7.38
C TYR A 62 15.99 -8.53 7.02
N PRO A 63 16.95 -9.44 6.74
CA PRO A 63 18.30 -9.03 6.33
C PRO A 63 18.33 -8.32 4.97
N TRP A 64 17.32 -8.55 4.12
CA TRP A 64 17.14 -7.95 2.79
C TRP A 64 16.33 -6.65 2.82
N ALA A 65 16.18 -6.01 3.99
CA ALA A 65 15.36 -4.81 4.14
C ALA A 65 15.86 -3.65 3.23
N GLY A 66 15.05 -3.33 2.22
CA GLY A 66 15.29 -2.26 1.26
C GLY A 66 15.82 -2.76 -0.07
N ASP A 67 16.02 -4.06 -0.21
CA ASP A 67 16.50 -4.68 -1.44
C ASP A 67 15.33 -5.07 -2.35
N ILE A 68 15.54 -4.87 -3.65
CA ILE A 68 14.58 -5.29 -4.67
C ILE A 68 14.62 -6.81 -4.78
N ARG A 69 13.44 -7.45 -4.82
CA ARG A 69 13.35 -8.90 -4.93
C ARG A 69 13.90 -9.42 -6.26
N THR A 70 14.49 -10.59 -6.21
CA THR A 70 14.94 -11.36 -7.37
C THR A 70 14.10 -12.64 -7.59
N GLU A 71 13.14 -12.88 -6.71
CA GLU A 71 12.24 -14.03 -6.73
C GLU A 71 10.83 -13.64 -7.18
N GLU A 72 10.10 -14.62 -7.70
CA GLU A 72 8.69 -14.47 -8.06
C GLU A 72 7.82 -14.44 -6.81
N VAL A 73 6.89 -13.49 -6.76
CA VAL A 73 5.93 -13.36 -5.66
C VAL A 73 4.51 -13.24 -6.19
N GLY A 74 3.56 -13.59 -5.33
CA GLY A 74 2.15 -13.45 -5.62
C GLY A 74 1.38 -13.00 -4.39
N ALA A 75 0.24 -12.37 -4.63
CA ALA A 75 -0.69 -11.93 -3.60
C ALA A 75 -2.10 -11.98 -4.17
N MET A 76 -3.10 -12.27 -3.33
CA MET A 76 -4.51 -12.35 -3.74
C MET A 76 -4.77 -13.34 -4.90
N GLY A 77 -3.95 -14.40 -5.00
CA GLY A 77 -4.02 -15.36 -6.11
C GLY A 77 -3.46 -14.85 -7.44
N MET A 78 -2.89 -13.65 -7.48
CA MET A 78 -2.28 -13.04 -8.65
C MET A 78 -0.75 -13.14 -8.60
N ALA A 79 -0.13 -13.37 -9.76
CA ALA A 79 1.32 -13.15 -9.90
C ALA A 79 1.58 -11.64 -9.99
N MET A 80 2.62 -11.17 -9.30
CA MET A 80 3.07 -9.78 -9.44
C MET A 80 3.99 -9.63 -10.67
N CYS A 81 4.59 -8.45 -10.87
CA CYS A 81 5.59 -8.24 -11.89
C CYS A 81 6.68 -9.34 -11.86
N ARG A 82 7.14 -9.83 -13.02
CA ARG A 82 8.20 -10.84 -13.03
C ARG A 82 9.47 -10.23 -12.45
N ALA A 83 10.21 -10.98 -11.64
CA ALA A 83 11.34 -10.47 -10.87
C ALA A 83 12.37 -9.73 -11.75
N GLN A 84 12.66 -10.28 -12.93
CA GLN A 84 13.60 -9.68 -13.90
C GLN A 84 13.20 -8.29 -14.44
N TYR A 85 11.94 -7.89 -14.31
CA TYR A 85 11.43 -6.60 -14.79
C TYR A 85 11.13 -5.61 -13.67
N VAL A 86 11.22 -6.02 -12.40
CA VAL A 86 10.86 -5.17 -11.25
C VAL A 86 11.67 -3.89 -11.24
N ASP A 87 12.98 -3.99 -11.53
CA ASP A 87 13.89 -2.86 -11.53
C ASP A 87 13.46 -1.76 -12.53
N THR A 88 13.23 -2.15 -13.79
CA THR A 88 12.81 -1.26 -14.86
C THR A 88 11.38 -0.73 -14.66
N GLU A 89 10.46 -1.57 -14.19
CA GLU A 89 9.08 -1.15 -13.95
C GLU A 89 8.97 -0.21 -12.75
N LEU A 90 9.80 -0.38 -11.72
CA LEU A 90 9.88 0.56 -10.61
C LEU A 90 10.31 1.95 -11.10
N ASP A 91 11.32 2.03 -11.97
CA ASP A 91 11.77 3.30 -12.55
C ASP A 91 10.68 3.95 -13.40
N ARG A 92 9.94 3.16 -14.19
CA ARG A 92 8.79 3.65 -14.97
C ARG A 92 7.73 4.27 -14.06
N VAL A 93 7.33 3.56 -12.99
CA VAL A 93 6.31 4.04 -12.04
C VAL A 93 6.79 5.29 -11.30
N MET A 94 8.03 5.33 -10.83
CA MET A 94 8.60 6.50 -10.15
C MET A 94 8.69 7.71 -11.09
N SER A 95 9.05 7.50 -12.37
CA SER A 95 9.03 8.58 -13.37
C SER A 95 7.61 9.13 -13.59
N ARG A 96 6.59 8.27 -13.57
CA ARG A 96 5.19 8.69 -13.68
C ARG A 96 4.73 9.48 -12.46
N ILE A 97 5.08 9.03 -11.25
CA ILE A 97 4.80 9.75 -9.99
C ILE A 97 5.39 11.17 -10.03
N ALA A 98 6.65 11.30 -10.45
CA ALA A 98 7.31 12.61 -10.54
C ALA A 98 6.66 13.56 -11.57
N LYS A 99 6.15 13.02 -12.68
CA LYS A 99 5.51 13.81 -13.76
C LYS A 99 4.06 14.19 -13.46
N LEU A 100 3.37 13.41 -12.63
CA LEU A 100 1.96 13.58 -12.32
C LEU A 100 1.75 13.56 -10.80
N PRO A 101 2.18 14.60 -10.06
CA PRO A 101 1.91 14.71 -8.64
C PRO A 101 0.39 14.89 -8.39
N PRO A 102 -0.11 14.50 -7.21
CA PRO A 102 -1.51 14.79 -6.84
C PRO A 102 -1.78 16.29 -6.76
N SER A 103 -3.01 16.69 -7.09
CA SER A 103 -3.46 18.08 -6.98
C SER A 103 -3.39 18.58 -5.53
N SER A 104 -2.99 19.84 -5.35
CA SER A 104 -3.01 20.52 -4.04
C SER A 104 -4.27 21.37 -3.81
N SER A 105 -5.17 21.42 -4.78
CA SER A 105 -6.40 22.24 -4.72
C SER A 105 -7.69 21.44 -4.92
N GLU A 106 -7.62 20.27 -5.56
CA GLU A 106 -8.78 19.45 -5.88
C GLU A 106 -8.65 18.05 -5.24
N ILE A 107 -9.32 17.85 -4.11
CA ILE A 107 -9.21 16.62 -3.31
C ILE A 107 -9.54 15.35 -4.10
N GLU A 108 -10.58 15.40 -4.93
CA GLU A 108 -10.99 14.27 -5.77
C GLU A 108 -9.91 13.92 -6.80
N SER A 109 -9.25 14.94 -7.36
CA SER A 109 -8.15 14.75 -8.31
C SER A 109 -6.92 14.16 -7.61
N ALA A 110 -6.58 14.69 -6.42
CA ALA A 110 -5.48 14.20 -5.60
C ALA A 110 -5.63 12.71 -5.24
N VAL A 111 -6.81 12.33 -4.72
CA VAL A 111 -7.10 10.95 -4.31
C VAL A 111 -7.06 10.00 -5.50
N ARG A 112 -7.63 10.39 -6.65
CA ARG A 112 -7.56 9.56 -7.87
C ARG A 112 -6.12 9.36 -8.36
N THR A 113 -5.30 10.41 -8.38
CA THR A 113 -3.89 10.32 -8.79
C THR A 113 -3.10 9.41 -7.86
N VAL A 114 -3.29 9.52 -6.54
CA VAL A 114 -2.65 8.64 -5.56
C VAL A 114 -3.11 7.19 -5.72
N ALA A 115 -4.41 6.96 -5.93
CA ALA A 115 -4.95 5.62 -6.14
C ALA A 115 -4.40 4.94 -7.41
N ASP A 116 -4.22 5.70 -8.49
CA ASP A 116 -3.59 5.26 -9.74
C ASP A 116 -2.13 4.84 -9.52
N HIS A 117 -1.31 5.74 -8.95
CA HIS A 117 0.09 5.43 -8.64
C HIS A 117 0.25 4.25 -7.67
N TRP A 118 -0.65 4.13 -6.69
CA TRP A 118 -0.62 3.02 -5.73
C TRP A 118 -1.03 1.69 -6.36
N SER A 119 -1.99 1.71 -7.28
CA SER A 119 -2.36 0.51 -8.06
C SER A 119 -1.20 0.04 -8.93
N GLU A 120 -0.51 0.95 -9.62
CA GLU A 120 0.68 0.64 -10.42
C GLU A 120 1.83 0.11 -9.56
N LEU A 121 2.14 0.76 -8.43
CA LEU A 121 3.21 0.29 -7.54
C LEU A 121 2.85 -1.05 -6.86
N THR A 122 1.55 -1.33 -6.68
CA THR A 122 1.07 -2.61 -6.16
C THR A 122 1.43 -3.78 -7.06
N ILE A 123 1.28 -3.65 -8.39
CA ILE A 123 1.61 -4.72 -9.33
C ILE A 123 3.12 -4.89 -9.53
N VAL A 124 3.90 -3.80 -9.46
CA VAL A 124 5.38 -3.87 -9.46
C VAL A 124 5.87 -4.71 -8.28
N HIS A 125 5.32 -4.44 -7.09
CA HIS A 125 5.56 -5.22 -5.88
C HIS A 125 7.07 -5.42 -5.59
N PRO A 126 7.84 -4.34 -5.38
CA PRO A 126 9.29 -4.38 -5.52
C PRO A 126 10.03 -5.23 -4.47
N PHE A 127 9.41 -5.53 -3.33
CA PHE A 127 10.04 -6.24 -2.22
C PHE A 127 9.51 -7.66 -2.04
N ARG A 128 10.25 -8.51 -1.32
CA ARG A 128 9.84 -9.90 -1.02
C ARG A 128 8.63 -9.97 -0.07
N ASP A 129 8.63 -9.15 0.97
CA ASP A 129 7.50 -8.84 1.87
C ASP A 129 7.66 -7.37 2.31
N GLY A 130 6.67 -6.79 2.99
CA GLY A 130 6.72 -5.40 3.48
C GLY A 130 6.04 -4.38 2.55
N ASN A 131 5.74 -4.78 1.30
CA ASN A 131 5.16 -3.89 0.28
C ASN A 131 3.95 -3.08 0.76
N SER A 132 2.96 -3.71 1.39
CA SER A 132 1.77 -2.99 1.85
C SER A 132 2.08 -1.92 2.90
N ARG A 133 2.99 -2.21 3.83
CA ARG A 133 3.39 -1.30 4.91
C ARG A 133 4.13 -0.09 4.34
N THR A 134 5.10 -0.35 3.47
CA THR A 134 5.87 0.68 2.78
C THR A 134 5.00 1.57 1.92
N GLN A 135 4.15 0.99 1.06
CA GLN A 135 3.31 1.77 0.15
C GLN A 135 2.28 2.61 0.90
N ARG A 136 1.69 2.07 1.98
CA ARG A 136 0.72 2.80 2.79
C ARG A 136 1.33 4.08 3.38
N TYR A 137 2.51 3.97 4.00
CA TYR A 137 3.24 5.14 4.50
C TYR A 137 3.62 6.09 3.36
N PHE A 138 4.16 5.57 2.26
CA PHE A 138 4.61 6.38 1.12
C PHE A 138 3.48 7.23 0.53
N PHE A 139 2.29 6.65 0.32
CA PHE A 139 1.15 7.36 -0.24
C PHE A 139 0.38 8.21 0.77
N ASP A 140 0.39 7.88 2.06
CA ASP A 140 -0.04 8.79 3.13
C ASP A 140 0.77 10.09 3.10
N GLN A 141 2.10 9.96 3.10
CA GLN A 141 3.00 11.12 3.06
C GLN A 141 2.82 11.90 1.76
N MET A 142 2.52 11.25 0.64
CA MET A 142 2.25 11.92 -0.64
C MET A 142 0.99 12.79 -0.59
N LEU A 143 -0.10 12.30 0.01
CA LEU A 143 -1.31 13.12 0.23
C LEU A 143 -1.03 14.29 1.16
N ARG A 144 -0.29 14.05 2.25
CA ARG A 144 0.10 15.09 3.22
C ARG A 144 0.99 16.16 2.60
N ALA A 145 1.98 15.77 1.81
CA ALA A 145 2.87 16.68 1.10
C ALA A 145 2.13 17.53 0.05
N ALA A 146 1.02 17.03 -0.49
CA ALA A 146 0.13 17.79 -1.37
C ALA A 146 -0.82 18.74 -0.64
N GLY A 147 -0.78 18.78 0.69
CA GLY A 147 -1.58 19.71 1.52
C GLY A 147 -2.88 19.10 2.05
N TRP A 148 -3.09 17.79 1.93
CA TRP A 148 -4.28 17.12 2.45
C TRP A 148 -4.03 16.52 3.84
N ALA A 149 -5.07 16.49 4.67
CA ALA A 149 -5.04 15.71 5.90
C ALA A 149 -5.61 14.30 5.64
N VAL A 150 -5.07 13.30 6.33
CA VAL A 150 -5.51 11.90 6.23
C VAL A 150 -5.85 11.36 7.61
N ASP A 151 -7.08 10.87 7.75
CA ASP A 151 -7.59 10.13 8.92
C ASP A 151 -7.81 8.68 8.51
N TRP A 152 -6.94 7.81 9.00
CA TRP A 152 -6.96 6.40 8.65
C TRP A 152 -8.07 5.62 9.35
N THR A 153 -8.71 6.16 10.39
CA THR A 153 -9.85 5.49 11.07
C THR A 153 -11.11 5.48 10.20
N ARG A 154 -11.16 6.33 9.18
CA ARG A 154 -12.25 6.44 8.21
C ARG A 154 -11.98 5.67 6.92
N ILE A 155 -10.87 4.96 6.84
CA ILE A 155 -10.47 4.14 5.69
C ILE A 155 -10.44 2.70 6.18
N ASP A 156 -11.34 1.86 5.66
CA ASP A 156 -11.29 0.44 5.97
C ASP A 156 -10.01 -0.18 5.39
N ALA A 157 -9.17 -0.72 6.27
CA ALA A 157 -7.86 -1.23 5.90
C ALA A 157 -7.93 -2.53 5.07
N ALA A 158 -8.96 -3.36 5.24
CA ALA A 158 -9.18 -4.54 4.42
C ALA A 158 -9.66 -4.15 3.01
N GLU A 159 -10.58 -3.19 2.90
CA GLU A 159 -11.03 -2.65 1.62
C GLU A 159 -9.91 -1.94 0.89
N ALA A 160 -9.10 -1.11 1.55
CA ALA A 160 -8.00 -0.40 0.91
C ALA A 160 -6.94 -1.39 0.40
N HIS A 161 -6.66 -2.43 1.20
CA HIS A 161 -5.75 -3.50 0.80
C HIS A 161 -6.27 -4.31 -0.40
N ALA A 162 -7.56 -4.60 -0.45
CA ALA A 162 -8.18 -5.29 -1.58
C ALA A 162 -8.23 -4.40 -2.84
N ALA A 163 -8.70 -3.16 -2.69
CA ALA A 163 -8.96 -2.23 -3.78
C ALA A 163 -7.69 -1.87 -4.57
N ARG A 164 -6.52 -1.74 -3.91
CA ARG A 164 -5.24 -1.54 -4.64
C ARG A 164 -4.88 -2.73 -5.54
N TYR A 165 -5.26 -3.96 -5.17
CA TYR A 165 -5.06 -5.13 -6.03
C TYR A 165 -6.10 -5.19 -7.14
N VAL A 166 -7.34 -4.75 -6.88
CA VAL A 166 -8.36 -4.62 -7.93
C VAL A 166 -7.90 -3.60 -8.99
N GLY A 167 -7.41 -2.44 -8.56
CA GLY A 167 -6.86 -1.43 -9.45
C GLY A 167 -5.67 -1.95 -10.26
N ALA A 168 -4.75 -2.66 -9.60
CA ALA A 168 -3.65 -3.35 -10.26
C ALA A 168 -4.11 -4.40 -11.29
N ALA A 169 -5.15 -5.18 -10.98
CA ALA A 169 -5.64 -6.25 -11.84
C ALA A 169 -6.43 -5.74 -13.05
N THR A 170 -7.08 -4.59 -12.91
CA THR A 170 -8.11 -4.10 -13.85
C THR A 170 -7.75 -2.79 -14.53
N ALA A 171 -6.61 -2.19 -14.15
CA ALA A 171 -6.22 -0.83 -14.52
C ALA A 171 -7.31 0.21 -14.19
N ASP A 172 -8.08 -0.03 -13.13
CA ASP A 172 -9.14 0.86 -12.65
C ASP A 172 -8.88 1.30 -11.19
N PRO A 173 -8.25 2.46 -10.98
CA PRO A 173 -7.96 2.95 -9.65
C PRO A 173 -9.18 3.48 -8.90
N SER A 174 -10.38 3.51 -9.53
CA SER A 174 -11.57 4.09 -8.89
C SER A 174 -11.94 3.38 -7.59
N PHE A 175 -11.75 2.06 -7.53
CA PHE A 175 -12.02 1.26 -6.33
C PHE A 175 -11.20 1.77 -5.15
N LEU A 176 -9.89 1.96 -5.34
CA LEU A 176 -9.02 2.45 -4.29
C LEU A 176 -9.31 3.92 -3.98
N ALA A 177 -9.56 4.74 -4.98
CA ALA A 177 -9.92 6.15 -4.77
C ALA A 177 -11.18 6.29 -3.89
N GLN A 178 -12.20 5.47 -4.14
CA GLN A 178 -13.45 5.46 -3.37
C GLN A 178 -13.26 5.01 -1.93
N VAL A 179 -12.39 4.02 -1.70
CA VAL A 179 -12.09 3.56 -0.34
C VAL A 179 -11.25 4.58 0.44
N LEU A 180 -10.34 5.29 -0.22
CA LEU A 180 -9.50 6.30 0.43
C LEU A 180 -10.28 7.58 0.74
N ARG A 181 -11.19 7.99 -0.14
CA ARG A 181 -11.82 9.32 -0.11
C ARG A 181 -12.46 9.70 1.23
N PRO A 182 -13.18 8.82 1.95
CA PRO A 182 -13.80 9.15 3.24
C PRO A 182 -12.82 9.54 4.35
N GLY A 183 -11.53 9.22 4.19
CA GLY A 183 -10.46 9.56 5.14
C GLY A 183 -9.54 10.69 4.68
N VAL A 184 -9.80 11.35 3.55
CA VAL A 184 -8.98 12.48 3.08
C VAL A 184 -9.76 13.77 3.23
N PHE A 185 -9.11 14.81 3.78
CA PHE A 185 -9.73 16.08 4.16
C PHE A 185 -8.89 17.28 3.75
N VAL A 186 -9.57 18.42 3.59
CA VAL A 186 -8.92 19.72 3.75
C VAL A 186 -8.45 19.82 5.20
N PRO A 187 -7.23 20.31 5.50
CA PRO A 187 -6.72 20.31 6.87
C PRO A 187 -7.60 21.00 7.91
N THR A 188 -8.35 22.04 7.52
CA THR A 188 -9.29 22.75 8.41
C THR A 188 -10.53 21.93 8.76
N ASP A 189 -10.81 20.89 8.00
CA ASP A 189 -12.02 20.08 8.11
C ASP A 189 -11.72 18.70 8.74
N LEU A 190 -10.48 18.47 9.18
CA LEU A 190 -10.08 17.24 9.83
C LEU A 190 -10.84 17.10 11.17
N PRO A 191 -11.59 16.00 11.39
CA PRO A 191 -12.34 15.82 12.62
C PRO A 191 -11.44 15.69 13.86
N ASP A 192 -11.93 16.15 15.00
CA ASP A 192 -11.29 15.88 16.30
C ASP A 192 -11.21 14.36 16.55
N GLY A 193 -10.08 13.91 17.07
CA GLY A 193 -9.84 12.48 17.33
C GLY A 193 -9.53 11.64 16.09
N SER A 194 -9.13 12.27 14.97
CA SER A 194 -8.58 11.59 13.79
C SER A 194 -7.44 10.65 14.18
N GLY A 195 -7.42 9.44 13.63
CA GLY A 195 -6.40 8.46 13.96
C GLY A 195 -5.27 8.35 12.94
N SER A 196 -4.18 7.73 13.38
CA SER A 196 -2.94 7.59 12.66
C SER A 196 -2.90 6.33 11.78
N LEU A 197 -1.88 6.26 10.94
CA LEU A 197 -1.63 5.12 10.06
C LEU A 197 -1.17 3.90 10.88
N SER A 198 -0.37 4.12 11.94
CA SER A 198 0.06 3.04 12.85
C SER A 198 -1.09 2.42 13.66
N GLU A 199 -2.09 3.21 14.08
CA GLU A 199 -3.25 2.73 14.85
C GLU A 199 -4.11 1.71 14.08
N THR A 200 -4.18 1.87 12.77
CA THR A 200 -4.98 1.02 11.88
C THR A 200 -4.13 -0.01 11.14
N GLN A 201 -2.83 -0.11 11.46
CA GLN A 201 -1.91 -1.01 10.81
C GLN A 201 -2.22 -2.48 11.15
N GLY A 202 -2.28 -3.33 10.13
CA GLY A 202 -2.49 -4.77 10.31
C GLY A 202 -3.96 -5.22 10.37
N GLN A 203 -4.92 -4.30 10.39
CA GLN A 203 -6.37 -4.60 10.37
C GLN A 203 -6.86 -5.03 8.97
N ARG A 204 -6.36 -6.16 8.46
CA ARG A 204 -6.62 -6.62 7.08
C ARG A 204 -7.34 -7.98 7.00
N ALA A 205 -7.93 -8.43 8.10
CA ALA A 205 -8.73 -9.65 8.11
C ALA A 205 -9.88 -9.50 7.10
N GLY A 206 -10.14 -10.53 6.30
CA GLY A 206 -11.21 -10.49 5.29
C GLY A 206 -10.82 -9.85 3.96
N ALA A 207 -9.59 -9.34 3.79
CA ALA A 207 -9.23 -8.62 2.56
C ALA A 207 -9.29 -9.50 1.30
N ALA A 208 -9.06 -10.82 1.41
CA ALA A 208 -9.18 -11.76 0.30
C ALA A 208 -10.63 -11.89 -0.18
N GLU A 209 -11.56 -12.02 0.75
CA GLU A 209 -12.99 -12.06 0.50
C GLU A 209 -13.49 -10.76 -0.13
N VAL A 210 -13.05 -9.60 0.41
CA VAL A 210 -13.36 -8.28 -0.14
C VAL A 210 -12.84 -8.14 -1.56
N PHE A 211 -11.60 -8.57 -1.83
CA PHE A 211 -11.02 -8.56 -3.17
C PHE A 211 -11.83 -9.39 -4.16
N HIS A 212 -12.22 -10.60 -3.79
CA HIS A 212 -13.05 -11.45 -4.65
C HIS A 212 -14.41 -10.79 -4.96
N ARG A 213 -15.05 -10.20 -3.96
CA ARG A 213 -16.30 -9.44 -4.11
C ARG A 213 -16.15 -8.25 -5.06
N MET A 214 -15.11 -7.43 -4.89
CA MET A 214 -14.84 -6.30 -5.76
C MET A 214 -14.55 -6.74 -7.21
N MET A 215 -13.79 -7.82 -7.40
CA MET A 215 -13.52 -8.38 -8.73
C MET A 215 -14.78 -8.94 -9.40
N GLU A 216 -15.67 -9.60 -8.65
CA GLU A 216 -16.98 -10.04 -9.14
C GLU A 216 -17.86 -8.87 -9.55
N PHE A 217 -17.95 -7.84 -8.70
CA PHE A 217 -18.68 -6.63 -9.00
C PHE A 217 -18.17 -5.98 -10.30
N ARG A 218 -16.84 -5.85 -10.45
CA ARG A 218 -16.25 -5.27 -11.66
C ARG A 218 -16.58 -6.06 -12.92
N ARG A 219 -16.58 -7.40 -12.84
CA ARG A 219 -16.96 -8.26 -13.96
C ARG A 219 -18.44 -8.10 -14.34
N ALA A 220 -19.32 -7.96 -13.35
CA ALA A 220 -20.76 -7.82 -13.57
C ALA A 220 -21.15 -6.39 -14.02
N HIS A 221 -20.41 -5.36 -13.62
CA HIS A 221 -20.73 -3.96 -13.85
C HIS A 221 -19.55 -3.19 -14.47
N PRO A 222 -19.20 -3.47 -15.74
CA PRO A 222 -18.07 -2.81 -16.40
C PRO A 222 -18.29 -1.29 -16.49
N GLY A 223 -17.31 -0.51 -16.04
CA GLY A 223 -17.35 0.95 -16.04
C GLY A 223 -18.16 1.59 -14.91
N VAL A 224 -18.79 0.79 -14.03
CA VAL A 224 -19.52 1.30 -12.87
C VAL A 224 -18.56 1.46 -11.68
N ALA A 225 -18.69 2.60 -11.01
CA ALA A 225 -18.02 2.92 -9.76
C ALA A 225 -18.38 1.92 -8.66
N TRP A 226 -17.39 1.46 -7.90
CA TRP A 226 -17.62 0.72 -6.66
C TRP A 226 -18.23 1.65 -5.60
N SER A 227 -19.09 1.11 -4.75
CA SER A 227 -19.61 1.84 -3.60
C SER A 227 -19.65 0.89 -2.39
N PRO A 228 -18.86 1.17 -1.34
CA PRO A 228 -18.84 0.33 -0.13
C PRO A 228 -20.22 0.18 0.53
N GLU A 229 -21.10 1.19 0.39
CA GLU A 229 -22.44 1.21 1.01
C GLU A 229 -23.48 0.36 0.27
N SER A 230 -23.13 -0.22 -0.88
CA SER A 230 -24.11 -0.91 -1.74
C SER A 230 -24.28 -2.40 -1.45
N HIS A 231 -23.43 -3.00 -0.59
CA HIS A 231 -23.27 -4.46 -0.49
C HIS A 231 -22.92 -5.02 0.89
#